data_AF-A0A535C3P0-F1
#
_entry.id   AF-A0A535C3P0-F1
#
_cell.length_a   1.000
_cell.length_b   1.000
_cell.length_c   1.000
_cell.angle_alpha   90.00
_cell.angle_beta   90.00
_cell.angle_gamma   90.00
#
_symmetry.space_group_name_H-M   'P 1'
#
loop_
_entity.id
_entity.type
_entity.pdbx_description
1 polymer ?
#
loop_
_entity_poly.entity_id
_entity_poly.type
_entity_poly.pdbx_seq_one_letter_code
_entity_poly.pdbx_strand_id
1 'polypeptide(L)'
;MRFNHHLLGDMSQCTYVDGRYEPNEMHAISKLIGPGMTVVDVGANAGVFTLEAAKLVGVQGAVHAFEPSPRDRERLLANVSLNALANVHVHAEALGRATGKAVLAVSGSDHPGHNTIGGFSYAADARAYSVEVDVTSLDDFAAAQRLTRLDLLKIDVEG
;
A
#
# COMPACT_ATOMS: atom_id res chain seq x y z
N MET A 1 -14.17 9.37 9.32
CA MET A 1 -14.79 9.01 8.02
C MET A 1 -15.09 7.52 8.06
N ARG A 2 -16.16 7.03 7.40
CA ARG A 2 -16.41 5.59 7.28
C ARG A 2 -15.82 5.09 5.96
N PHE A 3 -15.01 4.05 6.01
CA PHE A 3 -14.54 3.30 4.85
C PHE A 3 -15.21 1.94 4.84
N ASN A 4 -15.57 1.44 3.66
CA ASN A 4 -15.96 0.04 3.49
C ASN A 4 -14.67 -0.76 3.27
N HIS A 5 -14.36 -1.67 4.19
CA HIS A 5 -13.21 -2.59 4.10
C HIS A 5 -13.70 -4.02 3.91
N HIS A 6 -12.91 -4.82 3.20
CA HIS A 6 -13.08 -6.27 3.22
C HIS A 6 -12.65 -6.82 4.60
N LEU A 7 -13.62 -7.28 5.39
CA LEU A 7 -13.49 -7.57 6.84
C LEU A 7 -12.79 -8.89 7.20
N LEU A 8 -11.73 -9.28 6.50
CA LEU A 8 -11.01 -10.53 6.77
C LEU A 8 -9.56 -10.25 7.19
N GLY A 9 -9.38 -9.73 8.41
CA GLY A 9 -8.10 -9.53 9.10
C GLY A 9 -8.20 -8.54 10.28
N ASP A 10 -7.31 -8.65 11.28
CA ASP A 10 -7.33 -7.84 12.52
C ASP A 10 -7.34 -6.32 12.24
N MET A 11 -6.50 -5.88 11.31
CA MET A 11 -6.41 -4.50 10.83
C MET A 11 -7.74 -3.94 10.29
N SER A 12 -8.52 -4.78 9.59
CA SER A 12 -9.84 -4.42 9.07
C SER A 12 -10.90 -4.34 10.18
N GLN A 13 -10.72 -5.10 11.26
CA GLN A 13 -11.58 -5.06 12.45
C GLN A 13 -11.29 -3.83 13.31
N CYS A 14 -10.02 -3.49 13.56
CA CYS A 14 -9.65 -2.24 14.23
C CYS A 14 -10.17 -1.00 13.47
N THR A 15 -10.01 -0.97 12.14
CA THR A 15 -10.52 0.14 11.32
C THR A 15 -12.06 0.20 11.32
N TYR A 16 -12.74 -0.94 11.39
CA TYR A 16 -14.20 -0.99 11.47
C TYR A 16 -14.74 -0.54 12.85
N VAL A 17 -14.05 -0.88 13.94
CA VAL A 17 -14.46 -0.55 15.32
C VAL A 17 -14.13 0.90 15.67
N ASP A 18 -12.90 1.36 15.42
CA ASP A 18 -12.44 2.70 15.80
C ASP A 18 -12.61 3.74 14.68
N GLY A 19 -12.95 3.30 13.46
CA GLY A 19 -13.10 4.16 12.29
C GLY A 19 -11.76 4.76 11.79
N ARG A 20 -10.63 4.35 12.38
CA ARG A 20 -9.27 4.78 12.05
C ARG A 20 -8.28 3.68 12.41
N TYR A 21 -7.30 3.47 11.55
CA TYR A 21 -6.07 2.75 11.87
C TYR A 21 -4.97 3.80 11.99
N GLU A 22 -4.08 3.68 12.99
CA GLU A 22 -2.97 4.62 13.20
C GLU A 22 -3.40 6.11 13.22
N PRO A 23 -4.25 6.52 14.18
CA PRO A 23 -4.93 7.81 14.14
C PRO A 23 -3.98 9.01 14.17
N ASN A 24 -2.77 8.85 14.73
CA ASN A 24 -1.78 9.91 14.80
C ASN A 24 -1.04 10.09 13.47
N GLU A 25 -0.57 9.01 12.83
CA GLU A 25 0.02 9.09 11.49
C GLU A 25 -1.00 9.61 10.48
N MET A 26 -2.22 9.05 10.48
CA MET A 26 -3.27 9.49 9.55
C MET A 26 -3.64 10.96 9.75
N HIS A 27 -3.70 11.44 11.00
CA HIS A 27 -3.93 12.87 11.26
C HIS A 27 -2.78 13.75 10.78
N ALA A 28 -1.52 13.33 10.97
CA ALA A 28 -0.37 14.08 10.48
C ALA A 28 -0.34 14.13 8.93
N ILE A 29 -0.54 12.98 8.28
CA ILE A 29 -0.60 12.84 6.82
C ILE A 29 -1.74 13.64 6.22
N SER A 30 -2.92 13.68 6.87
CA SER A 30 -4.07 14.44 6.38
C SER A 30 -3.80 15.95 6.22
N LYS A 31 -2.77 16.47 6.92
CA LYS A 31 -2.34 17.87 6.80
C LYS A 31 -1.34 18.10 5.67
N LEU A 32 -0.73 17.04 5.14
CA LEU A 32 0.24 17.10 4.05
C LEU A 32 -0.42 16.88 2.69
N ILE A 33 -1.51 16.11 2.64
CA ILE A 33 -2.21 15.78 1.40
C ILE A 33 -3.31 16.81 1.12
N GLY A 34 -3.28 17.39 -0.08
CA GLY A 34 -4.29 18.30 -0.59
C GLY A 34 -4.80 17.92 -1.97
N PRO A 35 -5.89 18.59 -2.45
CA PRO A 35 -6.48 18.31 -3.75
C PRO A 35 -5.49 18.46 -4.91
N GLY A 36 -5.55 17.55 -5.89
CA GLY A 36 -4.72 17.59 -7.09
C GLY A 36 -3.28 17.07 -6.92
N MET A 37 -2.92 16.58 -5.73
CA MET A 37 -1.61 16.00 -5.48
C MET A 37 -1.45 14.60 -6.09
N THR A 38 -0.21 14.26 -6.42
CA THR A 38 0.22 12.91 -6.79
C THR A 38 0.97 12.28 -5.63
N VAL A 39 0.43 11.17 -5.13
CA VAL A 39 0.95 10.45 -3.95
C VAL A 39 1.43 9.06 -4.35
N VAL A 40 2.54 8.62 -3.78
CA VAL A 40 3.02 7.23 -3.87
C VAL A 40 2.96 6.58 -2.49
N ASP A 41 2.32 5.41 -2.42
CA ASP A 41 2.20 4.56 -1.23
C ASP A 41 2.98 3.26 -1.47
N VAL A 42 4.12 3.10 -0.81
CA VAL A 42 4.98 1.92 -0.90
C VAL A 42 4.68 1.00 0.29
N GLY A 43 4.33 -0.25 -0.01
CA GLY A 43 3.81 -1.19 0.99
C GLY A 43 2.35 -0.88 1.31
N ALA A 44 1.51 -0.79 0.28
CA ALA A 44 0.14 -0.34 0.43
C ALA A 44 -0.76 -1.31 1.23
N ASN A 45 -0.35 -2.58 1.41
CA ASN A 45 -1.08 -3.62 2.13
C ASN A 45 -2.54 -3.70 1.66
N ALA A 46 -3.50 -3.76 2.58
CA ALA A 46 -4.93 -3.74 2.27
C ALA A 46 -5.46 -2.33 1.90
N GLY A 47 -4.61 -1.31 1.86
CA GLY A 47 -4.91 0.00 1.30
C GLY A 47 -5.42 1.07 2.25
N VAL A 48 -5.29 0.92 3.57
CA VAL A 48 -5.81 1.90 4.54
C VAL A 48 -5.36 3.33 4.20
N PHE A 49 -4.04 3.55 4.08
CA PHE A 49 -3.49 4.84 3.69
C PHE A 49 -3.93 5.24 2.27
N THR A 50 -3.79 4.32 1.31
CA THR A 50 -4.17 4.53 -0.09
C THR A 50 -5.60 5.07 -0.24
N LEU A 51 -6.59 4.50 0.45
CA LEU A 51 -7.98 4.92 0.37
C LEU A 51 -8.19 6.33 0.94
N GLU A 52 -7.50 6.68 2.03
CA GLU A 52 -7.59 8.02 2.63
C GLU A 52 -6.90 9.07 1.75
N ALA A 53 -5.68 8.77 1.30
CA ALA A 53 -4.96 9.62 0.36
C ALA A 53 -5.79 9.89 -0.90
N ALA A 54 -6.43 8.86 -1.47
CA ALA A 54 -7.27 8.99 -2.66
C ALA A 54 -8.46 9.94 -2.46
N LYS A 55 -9.06 9.94 -1.26
CA LYS A 55 -10.13 10.90 -0.94
C LYS A 55 -9.61 12.32 -0.78
N LEU A 56 -8.45 12.49 -0.15
CA LEU A 56 -7.85 13.80 0.13
C LEU A 56 -7.32 14.49 -1.14
N VAL A 57 -6.66 13.73 -2.04
CA VAL A 57 -6.20 14.28 -3.33
C VAL A 57 -7.37 14.58 -4.29
N GLY A 58 -8.51 13.92 -4.09
CA GLY A 58 -9.72 14.11 -4.90
C GLY A 58 -9.54 13.69 -6.36
N VAL A 59 -10.57 13.96 -7.18
CA VAL A 59 -10.65 13.50 -8.57
C VAL A 59 -9.60 14.10 -9.52
N GLN A 60 -8.92 15.17 -9.09
CA GLN A 60 -7.85 15.83 -9.87
C GLN A 60 -6.45 15.32 -9.48
N GLY A 61 -6.33 14.59 -8.38
CA GLY A 61 -5.08 13.98 -7.95
C GLY A 61 -5.04 12.49 -8.27
N ALA A 62 -3.94 11.84 -7.89
CA ALA A 62 -3.72 10.43 -8.13
C ALA A 62 -2.94 9.78 -6.98
N VAL A 63 -3.22 8.51 -6.71
CA VAL A 63 -2.45 7.68 -5.77
C VAL A 63 -1.89 6.47 -6.52
N HIS A 64 -0.58 6.28 -6.46
CA HIS A 64 0.09 5.08 -6.97
C HIS A 64 0.47 4.19 -5.79
N ALA A 65 -0.19 3.04 -5.67
CA ALA A 65 -0.07 2.12 -4.55
C ALA A 65 0.69 0.87 -4.98
N PHE A 66 1.87 0.63 -4.38
CA PHE A 66 2.71 -0.53 -4.66
C PHE A 66 2.47 -1.60 -3.59
N GLU A 67 1.96 -2.76 -4.02
CA GLU A 67 1.76 -3.93 -3.15
C GLU A 67 2.13 -5.24 -3.91
N PRO A 68 3.33 -5.78 -3.63
CA PRO A 68 3.82 -6.98 -4.31
C PRO A 68 3.11 -8.26 -3.86
N SER A 69 2.62 -8.35 -2.62
CA SER A 69 1.89 -9.52 -2.10
C SER A 69 0.60 -9.74 -2.87
N PRO A 70 0.42 -10.88 -3.57
CA PRO A 70 -0.82 -11.15 -4.29
C PRO A 70 -2.05 -11.14 -3.37
N ARG A 71 -1.92 -11.67 -2.15
CA ARG A 71 -2.98 -11.70 -1.14
C ARG A 71 -3.40 -10.30 -0.72
N ASP A 72 -2.45 -9.44 -0.38
CA ASP A 72 -2.76 -8.13 0.18
C ASP A 72 -3.17 -7.15 -0.94
N ARG A 73 -2.61 -7.32 -2.14
CA ARG A 73 -3.06 -6.62 -3.36
C ARG A 73 -4.51 -6.93 -3.73
N GLU A 74 -4.94 -8.19 -3.62
CA GLU A 74 -6.34 -8.57 -3.87
C GLU A 74 -7.29 -7.81 -2.93
N ARG A 75 -6.94 -7.71 -1.65
CA ARG A 75 -7.70 -6.94 -0.65
C ARG A 75 -7.72 -5.44 -0.97
N LEU A 76 -6.57 -4.87 -1.37
CA LEU A 76 -6.46 -3.49 -1.80
C LEU A 76 -7.37 -3.19 -3.01
N LEU A 77 -7.33 -4.03 -4.05
CA LEU A 77 -8.18 -3.88 -5.23
C LEU A 77 -9.66 -3.96 -4.87
N ALA A 78 -10.06 -4.91 -4.02
CA ALA A 78 -11.43 -5.01 -3.52
C ALA A 78 -11.84 -3.73 -2.77
N ASN A 79 -10.99 -3.20 -1.89
CA ASN A 79 -11.26 -1.98 -1.14
C ASN A 79 -11.36 -0.74 -2.03
N VAL A 80 -10.50 -0.61 -3.05
CA VAL A 80 -10.56 0.45 -4.06
C VAL A 80 -11.89 0.40 -4.80
N SER A 81 -12.30 -0.79 -5.25
CA SER A 81 -13.57 -1.00 -5.94
C SER A 81 -14.78 -0.69 -5.05
N LEU A 82 -14.77 -1.14 -3.79
CA LEU A 82 -15.84 -0.90 -2.81
C LEU A 82 -16.06 0.59 -2.50
N ASN A 83 -15.03 1.42 -2.70
CA ASN A 83 -15.09 2.86 -2.47
C ASN A 83 -15.20 3.68 -3.78
N ALA A 84 -15.34 3.01 -4.93
CA ALA A 84 -15.44 3.64 -6.26
C ALA A 84 -14.33 4.66 -6.56
N LEU A 85 -13.10 4.36 -6.12
CA LEU A 85 -11.95 5.27 -6.27
C LEU A 85 -11.30 5.09 -7.64
N ALA A 86 -11.62 5.99 -8.57
CA ALA A 86 -11.07 5.98 -9.93
C ALA A 86 -9.65 6.57 -10.03
N ASN A 87 -9.16 7.21 -8.98
CA ASN A 87 -7.88 7.91 -8.92
C ASN A 87 -6.78 7.10 -8.19
N VAL A 88 -6.97 5.79 -8.04
CA VAL A 88 -5.99 4.87 -7.47
C VAL A 88 -5.44 3.95 -8.54
N HIS A 89 -4.12 3.87 -8.63
CA HIS A 89 -3.38 2.98 -9.53
C HIS A 89 -2.60 1.97 -8.70
N VAL A 90 -3.02 0.70 -8.76
CA VAL A 90 -2.39 -0.38 -7.99
C VAL A 90 -1.33 -1.08 -8.84
N HIS A 91 -0.12 -1.18 -8.31
CA HIS A 91 1.03 -1.81 -8.94
C HIS A 91 1.39 -3.09 -8.19
N ALA A 92 1.58 -4.18 -8.93
CA ALA A 92 1.97 -5.48 -8.37
C ALA A 92 3.49 -5.62 -8.12
N GLU A 93 4.25 -4.58 -8.44
CA GLU A 93 5.69 -4.52 -8.29
C GLU A 93 6.04 -4.03 -6.88
N ALA A 94 7.16 -4.48 -6.33
CA ALA A 94 7.79 -3.80 -5.20
C ALA A 94 8.53 -2.56 -5.70
N LEU A 95 8.59 -1.51 -4.87
CA LEU A 95 9.44 -0.35 -5.16
C LEU A 95 10.78 -0.53 -4.44
N GLY A 96 11.87 -0.61 -5.20
CA GLY A 96 13.21 -0.87 -4.67
C GLY A 96 14.27 0.02 -5.30
N ARG A 97 15.54 -0.27 -5.00
CA ARG A 97 16.68 0.53 -5.49
C ARG A 97 16.91 0.46 -7.00
N ALA A 98 16.48 -0.62 -7.64
CA ALA A 98 16.75 -0.92 -9.04
C ALA A 98 15.71 -1.91 -9.56
N THR A 99 15.40 -1.83 -10.85
CA THR A 99 14.50 -2.76 -11.51
C THR A 99 15.08 -4.17 -11.54
N GLY A 100 14.23 -5.17 -11.31
CA GLY A 100 14.64 -6.58 -11.28
C GLY A 100 13.57 -7.49 -10.67
N LYS A 101 14.04 -8.57 -10.02
CA LYS A 101 13.20 -9.53 -9.31
C LYS A 101 13.65 -9.62 -7.85
N ALA A 102 12.71 -9.87 -6.95
CA ALA A 102 12.98 -10.15 -5.55
C ALA A 102 12.09 -11.29 -5.04
N VAL A 103 12.54 -11.97 -3.99
CA VAL A 103 11.73 -12.97 -3.28
C VAL A 103 11.05 -12.29 -2.10
N LEU A 104 9.73 -12.26 -2.14
CA LEU A 104 8.87 -11.81 -1.05
C LEU A 104 8.52 -13.02 -0.17
N ALA A 105 8.85 -12.95 1.12
CA ALA A 105 8.30 -13.86 2.12
C ALA A 105 6.94 -13.33 2.58
N VAL A 106 5.89 -14.11 2.38
CA VAL A 106 4.53 -13.75 2.78
C VAL A 106 4.22 -14.41 4.12
N SER A 107 3.88 -13.59 5.12
CA SER A 107 3.55 -14.05 6.47
C SER A 107 2.22 -14.82 6.50
N GLY A 108 2.01 -15.65 7.52
CA GLY A 108 0.71 -16.27 7.83
C GLY A 108 -0.42 -15.24 7.95
N SER A 109 -1.67 -15.67 7.73
CA SER A 109 -2.87 -14.82 7.89
C SER A 109 -3.00 -14.19 9.28
N ASP A 110 -2.36 -14.80 10.28
CA ASP A 110 -2.39 -14.38 11.67
C ASP A 110 -1.41 -13.22 11.96
N HIS A 111 -0.53 -12.90 11.00
CA HIS A 111 0.47 -11.83 11.09
C HIS A 111 0.42 -10.91 9.84
N PRO A 112 -0.73 -10.28 9.53
CA PRO A 112 -0.86 -9.39 8.38
C PRO A 112 0.05 -8.17 8.55
N GLY A 113 0.77 -7.76 7.49
CA GLY A 113 1.70 -6.61 7.54
C GLY A 113 3.18 -6.98 7.63
N HIS A 114 3.51 -8.23 7.98
CA HIS A 114 4.90 -8.70 8.12
C HIS A 114 5.44 -9.42 6.87
N ASN A 115 5.09 -8.93 5.67
CA ASN A 115 5.69 -9.46 4.45
C ASN A 115 7.08 -8.85 4.27
N THR A 116 8.10 -9.68 4.06
CA THR A 116 9.49 -9.20 4.03
C THR A 116 10.17 -9.52 2.71
N ILE A 117 10.89 -8.55 2.14
CA ILE A 117 11.83 -8.80 1.05
C ILE A 117 13.24 -8.96 1.64
N GLY A 118 13.90 -10.08 1.30
CA GLY A 118 15.24 -10.40 1.79
C GLY A 118 15.28 -11.44 2.91
N GLY A 119 16.50 -11.71 3.41
CA GLY A 119 16.77 -12.82 4.33
C GLY A 119 16.33 -12.62 5.78
N PHE A 120 15.79 -11.44 6.13
CA PHE A 120 15.23 -11.20 7.46
C PHE A 120 13.93 -11.99 7.61
N SER A 121 13.92 -13.01 8.46
CA SER A 121 12.69 -13.54 9.04
C SER A 121 12.70 -13.13 10.49
N TYR A 122 11.61 -12.60 11.00
CA TYR A 122 11.34 -12.82 12.41
C TYR A 122 11.30 -14.35 12.61
N ALA A 123 12.16 -14.87 13.49
CA ALA A 123 12.28 -16.31 13.75
C ALA A 123 10.98 -16.92 14.32
N ALA A 124 10.03 -16.06 14.73
CA ALA A 124 8.73 -16.41 15.29
C ALA A 124 7.58 -16.39 14.26
N ASP A 125 7.77 -15.84 13.06
CA ASP A 125 6.69 -15.80 12.06
C ASP A 125 6.64 -17.10 11.27
N ALA A 126 5.52 -17.81 11.40
CA ALA A 126 5.18 -18.91 10.52
C ALA A 126 4.98 -18.34 9.10
N ARG A 127 6.04 -18.36 8.29
CA ARG A 127 5.98 -18.02 6.86
C ARG A 127 4.93 -18.90 6.19
N ALA A 128 3.96 -18.30 5.52
CA ALA A 128 2.96 -19.06 4.78
C ALA A 128 3.57 -19.61 3.47
N TYR A 129 4.25 -18.75 2.72
CA TYR A 129 4.94 -19.09 1.47
C TYR A 129 5.92 -17.98 1.05
N SER A 130 6.70 -18.23 0.01
CA SER A 130 7.50 -17.21 -0.68
C SER A 130 7.10 -17.11 -2.14
N VAL A 131 7.16 -15.91 -2.70
CA VAL A 131 6.79 -15.62 -4.09
C VAL A 131 7.82 -14.70 -4.73
N GLU A 132 8.20 -14.96 -5.98
CA GLU A 132 9.01 -14.04 -6.75
C GLU A 132 8.13 -12.90 -7.26
N VAL A 133 8.58 -11.66 -7.05
CA VAL A 133 7.87 -10.45 -7.45
C VAL A 133 8.77 -9.58 -8.29
N ASP A 134 8.16 -8.82 -9.20
CA ASP A 134 8.84 -7.77 -9.93
C ASP A 134 9.20 -6.62 -8.99
N VAL A 135 10.34 -6.00 -9.23
CA VAL A 135 10.81 -4.80 -8.54
C VAL A 135 11.02 -3.73 -9.59
N THR A 136 10.54 -2.52 -9.33
CA THR A 136 10.86 -1.33 -10.12
C THR A 136 11.53 -0.28 -9.23
N SER A 137 12.31 0.62 -9.81
CA SER A 137 12.83 1.78 -9.08
C SER A 137 11.88 2.96 -9.17
N LEU A 138 11.95 3.89 -8.21
CA LEU A 138 11.15 5.12 -8.27
C LEU A 138 11.45 5.93 -9.54
N ASP A 139 12.71 5.96 -9.97
CA ASP A 139 13.14 6.68 -11.17
C ASP A 139 12.61 6.01 -12.45
N ASP A 140 12.72 4.69 -12.56
CA ASP A 140 12.20 3.93 -13.71
C ASP A 140 10.67 4.03 -13.79
N PHE A 141 10.00 3.91 -12.66
CA PHE A 141 8.56 4.12 -12.56
C PHE A 141 8.15 5.54 -12.97
N ALA A 142 8.84 6.57 -12.45
CA ALA A 142 8.56 7.95 -12.79
C ALA A 142 8.76 8.22 -14.28
N ALA A 143 9.81 7.68 -14.88
CA ALA A 143 10.05 7.76 -16.31
C ALA A 143 8.95 7.03 -17.12
N ALA A 144 8.57 5.82 -16.72
CA ALA A 144 7.56 5.01 -17.42
C ALA A 144 6.17 5.65 -17.38
N GLN A 145 5.76 6.20 -16.24
CA GLN A 145 4.48 6.92 -16.08
C GLN A 145 4.53 8.36 -16.60
N ARG A 146 5.71 8.85 -17.02
CA ARG A 146 5.95 10.27 -17.35
C ARG A 146 5.48 11.19 -16.22
N LEU A 147 5.75 10.78 -14.99
CA LEU A 147 5.40 11.54 -13.80
C LEU A 147 6.17 12.85 -13.79
N THR A 148 5.45 13.96 -13.89
CA THR A 148 6.03 15.30 -13.85
C THR A 148 6.06 15.88 -12.43
N ARG A 149 5.37 15.23 -11.49
CA ARG A 149 5.29 15.64 -10.08
C ARG A 149 5.06 14.43 -9.19
N LEU A 150 5.66 14.48 -8.00
CA LEU A 150 5.37 13.60 -6.87
C LEU A 150 5.34 14.51 -5.64
N ASP A 151 4.18 14.61 -5.00
CA ASP A 151 3.96 15.55 -3.90
C ASP A 151 4.16 14.89 -2.53
N LEU A 152 3.94 13.57 -2.45
CA LEU A 152 4.17 12.79 -1.23
C LEU A 152 4.59 11.36 -1.57
N LEU A 153 5.62 10.87 -0.88
CA LEU A 153 6.06 9.47 -0.90
C LEU A 153 5.94 8.91 0.53
N LYS A 154 5.04 7.96 0.73
CA LYS A 154 4.96 7.17 1.97
C LYS A 154 5.66 5.84 1.74
N ILE A 155 6.54 5.47 2.68
CA ILE A 155 7.28 4.21 2.65
C ILE A 155 7.08 3.53 3.99
N ASP A 156 6.44 2.37 3.95
CA ASP A 156 6.23 1.51 5.10
C ASP A 156 6.33 0.06 4.62
N VAL A 157 7.56 -0.46 4.66
CA VAL A 157 7.94 -1.76 4.11
C VAL A 157 8.93 -2.44 5.03
N GLU A 158 8.90 -3.77 5.04
CA GLU A 158 9.89 -4.60 5.69
C GLU A 158 10.87 -5.12 4.61
N GLY A 159 11.87 -4.31 4.25
CA GLY A 159 12.94 -4.68 3.30
C GLY A 159 12.70 -4.35 1.83
#